data_AF-A0A834ICL3-F1
#
_entry.id   AF-A0A834ICL3-F1
#
_cell.length_a   1.000
_cell.length_b   1.000
_cell.length_c   1.000
_cell.angle_alpha   90.00
_cell.angle_beta   90.00
_cell.angle_gamma   90.00
#
_symmetry.space_group_name_H-M   'P 1'
#
loop_
_entity.id
_entity.type
_entity.pdbx_description
1 polymer ?
#
loop_
_entity_poly.entity_id
_entity_poly.type
_entity_poly.pdbx_seq_one_letter_code
_entity_poly.pdbx_strand_id
1 'polypeptide(L)'
;TASHVGNVLSIFLGIKWVLRNGERLEPQEPCIIVSNHQSSIDVLGQMSMWPTMKRCTVIAKSEVFWAWPFGLAAWLCGLVFIPRVKKEKAIRVLNEAVERIKVEK
;
A
#
# COMPACT_ATOMS: atom_id res chain seq x y z
N THR A 1 -11.92 6.17 6.01
CA THR A 1 -11.10 6.07 7.23
C THR A 1 -9.64 6.42 6.95
N ALA A 2 -8.82 5.61 6.27
CA ALA A 2 -7.42 5.95 5.96
C ALA A 2 -7.27 7.09 4.92
N SER A 3 -8.09 7.09 3.88
CA SER A 3 -8.10 8.15 2.86
C SER A 3 -8.46 9.54 3.42
N HIS A 4 -9.31 9.59 4.45
CA HIS A 4 -9.66 10.87 5.11
C HIS A 4 -8.47 11.44 5.88
N VAL A 5 -7.74 10.60 6.62
CA VAL A 5 -6.50 11.01 7.33
C VAL A 5 -5.45 11.49 6.34
N GLY A 6 -5.24 10.76 5.25
CA GLY A 6 -4.32 11.15 4.18
C GLY A 6 -4.69 12.49 3.54
N ASN A 7 -5.98 12.73 3.29
CA ASN A 7 -6.46 13.98 2.72
C ASN A 7 -6.23 15.18 3.66
N VAL A 8 -6.50 15.02 4.96
CA VAL A 8 -6.25 16.09 5.95
C VAL A 8 -4.77 16.46 6.00
N LEU A 9 -3.87 15.48 6.09
CA LEU A 9 -2.43 15.71 6.08
C LEU A 9 -1.95 16.36 4.77
N SER A 10 -2.54 15.95 3.63
CA SER A 10 -2.22 16.54 2.33
C SER A 10 -2.61 18.02 2.25
N ILE A 11 -3.75 18.40 2.83
CA ILE A 11 -4.17 19.81 2.94
C ILE A 11 -3.17 20.62 3.76
N PHE A 12 -2.75 20.10 4.93
CA PHE A 12 -1.75 20.77 5.77
C PHE A 12 -0.40 20.95 5.07
N LEU A 13 -0.01 20.01 4.21
CA LEU A 13 1.23 20.07 3.43
C LEU A 13 1.07 20.86 2.11
N GLY A 14 -0.12 21.39 1.79
CA GLY A 14 -0.38 22.09 0.54
C GLY A 14 -0.31 21.20 -0.71
N ILE A 15 -0.50 19.88 -0.54
CA ILE A 15 -0.38 18.90 -1.63
C ILE A 15 -1.73 18.73 -2.32
N LYS A 16 -1.73 18.88 -3.65
CA LYS A 16 -2.87 18.55 -4.51
C LYS A 16 -2.58 17.28 -5.31
N TRP A 17 -3.34 16.23 -5.04
CA TRP A 17 -3.26 14.98 -5.79
C TRP A 17 -4.06 15.07 -7.10
N VAL A 18 -3.49 14.55 -8.18
CA VAL A 18 -4.16 14.44 -9.47
C VAL A 18 -4.03 13.01 -9.96
N LEU A 19 -5.13 12.25 -9.90
CA LEU A 19 -5.21 10.93 -10.50
C LEU A 19 -5.57 11.08 -11.98
N ARG A 20 -4.74 10.51 -12.85
CA ARG A 20 -4.99 10.44 -14.30
C ARG A 20 -5.21 8.99 -14.68
N ASN A 21 -6.16 8.74 -15.58
CA ASN A 21 -6.51 7.40 -16.05
C ASN A 21 -6.86 6.44 -14.90
N GLY A 22 -7.68 6.92 -13.95
CA GLY A 22 -8.04 6.19 -12.73
C GLY A 22 -8.81 4.90 -13.00
N GLU A 23 -9.50 4.80 -14.13
CA GLU A 23 -10.19 3.61 -14.59
C GLU A 23 -9.27 2.39 -14.74
N ARG A 24 -7.97 2.60 -14.95
CA ARG A 24 -6.97 1.51 -15.01
C ARG A 24 -6.59 0.95 -13.64
N LEU A 25 -6.87 1.71 -12.58
CA LEU A 25 -6.64 1.30 -11.19
C LEU A 25 -7.87 0.65 -10.57
N GLU A 26 -9.02 0.68 -11.27
CA GLU A 26 -10.21 -0.05 -10.84
C GLU A 26 -9.99 -1.55 -11.07
N PRO A 27 -10.14 -2.40 -10.04
CA PRO A 27 -9.86 -3.82 -10.19
C PRO A 27 -10.83 -4.49 -11.16
N GLN A 28 -10.31 -4.97 -12.29
CA GLN A 28 -11.02 -5.89 -13.19
C GLN A 28 -10.52 -7.33 -13.01
N GLU A 29 -9.25 -7.48 -12.62
CA GLU A 29 -8.56 -8.75 -12.41
C GLU A 29 -7.41 -8.56 -11.41
N PRO A 30 -6.90 -9.65 -10.77
CA PRO A 30 -5.73 -9.58 -9.91
C PRO A 30 -4.50 -9.09 -10.67
N CYS A 31 -3.89 -7.99 -10.22
CA CYS A 31 -2.73 -7.38 -10.87
C CYS A 31 -1.67 -6.95 -9.86
N ILE A 32 -0.47 -6.62 -10.35
CA ILE A 32 0.62 -6.03 -9.56
C ILE A 32 0.75 -4.57 -9.94
N ILE A 33 0.49 -3.67 -8.98
CA ILE A 33 0.69 -2.24 -9.16
C ILE A 33 2.13 -1.90 -8.80
N VAL A 34 2.88 -1.37 -9.76
CA VAL A 34 4.26 -0.93 -9.58
C VAL A 34 4.30 0.59 -9.64
N SER A 35 4.80 1.24 -8.60
CA SER A 35 5.07 2.67 -8.60
C SER A 35 6.55 2.93 -8.33
N ASN A 36 7.06 4.04 -8.85
CA ASN A 36 8.29 4.60 -8.30
C ASN A 36 8.05 5.00 -6.83
N HIS A 37 9.07 4.89 -5.99
CA HIS A 37 9.03 5.28 -4.59
C HIS A 37 10.15 6.28 -4.33
N GLN A 38 9.79 7.57 -4.38
CA GLN A 38 10.72 8.69 -4.29
C GLN A 38 10.85 9.21 -2.85
N SER A 39 9.79 9.09 -2.04
CA SER A 39 9.79 9.61 -0.67
C SER A 39 8.73 8.97 0.22
N SER A 40 8.76 9.23 1.52
CA SER A 40 7.70 8.81 2.44
C SER A 40 6.33 9.48 2.15
N ILE A 41 6.32 10.63 1.46
CA ILE A 41 5.09 11.34 1.05
C ILE A 41 4.26 10.50 0.06
N ASP A 42 4.88 9.55 -0.65
CA ASP A 42 4.20 8.66 -1.59
C ASP A 42 3.05 7.89 -0.93
N VAL A 43 3.17 7.61 0.38
CA VAL A 43 2.11 6.98 1.20
C VAL A 43 0.84 7.82 1.23
N LEU A 44 0.94 9.15 1.28
CA LEU A 44 -0.23 10.04 1.26
C LEU A 44 -0.93 10.00 -0.11
N GLY A 45 -0.15 9.93 -1.20
CA GLY A 45 -0.69 9.76 -2.54
C GLY A 45 -1.41 8.43 -2.69
N GLN A 46 -0.83 7.35 -2.18
CA GLN A 46 -1.46 6.03 -2.14
C GLN A 46 -2.78 6.05 -1.34
N MET A 47 -2.81 6.70 -0.17
CA MET A 47 -4.05 6.87 0.62
C MET A 47 -5.12 7.67 -0.12
N SER A 48 -4.72 8.67 -0.92
CA SER A 48 -5.64 9.48 -1.72
C SER A 48 -6.28 8.67 -2.86
N MET A 49 -5.50 7.82 -3.53
CA MET A 49 -5.97 6.95 -4.63
C MET A 49 -6.60 5.63 -4.15
N TRP A 50 -6.45 5.27 -2.87
CA TRP A 50 -6.95 4.02 -2.28
C TRP A 50 -8.43 3.71 -2.58
N PRO A 51 -9.36 4.68 -2.56
CA PRO A 51 -10.77 4.44 -2.88
C PRO A 51 -11.00 3.89 -4.29
N THR A 52 -10.15 4.24 -5.26
CA THR A 52 -10.21 3.74 -6.63
C THR A 52 -9.74 2.27 -6.71
N MET A 53 -8.66 1.95 -5.99
CA MET A 53 -8.06 0.61 -5.99
C MET A 53 -8.87 -0.44 -5.21
N LYS A 54 -9.71 -0.01 -4.24
CA LYS A 54 -10.60 -0.85 -3.42
C LYS A 54 -9.88 -2.02 -2.72
N ARG A 55 -9.72 -3.17 -3.39
CA ARG A 55 -9.14 -4.43 -2.88
C ARG A 55 -7.65 -4.50 -3.20
N CYS A 56 -6.88 -3.57 -2.64
CA CYS A 56 -5.43 -3.51 -2.82
C CYS A 56 -4.73 -3.60 -1.46
N THR A 57 -3.60 -4.31 -1.43
CA THR A 57 -2.65 -4.24 -0.33
C THR A 57 -1.32 -3.70 -0.84
N VAL A 58 -0.52 -3.16 0.07
CA VAL A 58 0.81 -2.61 -0.22
C VAL A 58 1.85 -3.44 0.51
N ILE A 59 3.05 -3.48 -0.06
CA ILE A 59 4.19 -4.17 0.51
C ILE A 59 5.11 -3.15 1.19
N ALA A 60 5.42 -3.37 2.46
CA ALA A 60 6.30 -2.51 3.24
C ALA A 60 7.51 -3.27 3.80
N LYS A 61 8.55 -2.51 4.16
CA LYS A 61 9.72 -3.03 4.88
C LYS A 61 9.29 -3.57 6.24
N SER A 62 9.79 -4.74 6.65
CA SER A 62 9.51 -5.35 7.95
C SER A 62 9.78 -4.44 9.16
N GLU A 63 10.75 -3.54 9.02
CA GLU A 63 11.16 -2.57 10.02
C GLU A 63 10.07 -1.52 10.28
N VAL A 64 9.23 -1.21 9.28
CA VAL A 64 8.11 -0.26 9.40
C VAL A 64 7.01 -0.78 10.31
N PHE A 65 6.91 -2.10 10.51
CA PHE A 65 5.98 -2.68 11.48
C PHE A 65 6.23 -2.15 12.91
N TRP A 66 7.47 -1.82 13.23
CA TRP A 66 7.86 -1.34 14.56
C TRP A 66 7.64 0.16 14.76
N ALA A 67 7.24 0.90 13.72
CA ALA A 67 6.84 2.31 13.84
C ALA A 67 5.44 2.41 14.47
N TRP A 68 5.35 2.15 15.77
CA TRP A 68 4.09 2.16 16.49
C TRP A 68 3.57 3.59 16.72
N PRO A 69 2.23 3.78 16.70
CA PRO A 69 1.18 2.77 16.54
C PRO A 69 0.88 2.40 15.07
N PHE A 70 1.48 3.09 14.11
CA PHE A 70 1.18 2.94 12.69
C PHE A 70 1.39 1.52 12.16
N GLY A 71 2.53 0.90 12.49
CA GLY A 71 2.88 -0.43 11.97
C GLY A 71 1.88 -1.53 12.36
N LEU A 72 1.40 -1.52 13.62
CA LEU A 72 0.34 -2.44 14.06
C LEU A 72 -0.96 -2.20 13.31
N ALA A 73 -1.39 -0.93 13.22
CA ALA A 73 -2.63 -0.58 12.52
C ALA A 73 -2.58 -0.99 11.04
N ALA A 74 -1.43 -0.78 10.38
CA ALA A 74 -1.22 -1.17 9.01
C ALA A 74 -1.26 -2.70 8.82
N TRP A 75 -0.67 -3.46 9.75
CA TRP A 75 -0.72 -4.93 9.73
C TRP A 75 -2.16 -5.45 9.87
N LEU A 76 -2.94 -4.90 10.80
CA LEU A 76 -4.35 -5.25 10.97
C LEU A 76 -5.20 -4.91 9.74
N CYS A 77 -4.82 -3.88 8.98
CA CYS A 77 -5.43 -3.50 7.72
C CYS A 77 -4.94 -4.34 6.51
N GLY A 78 -4.16 -5.40 6.73
CA GLY A 78 -3.73 -6.33 5.69
C GLY A 78 -2.45 -5.93 4.94
N LEU A 79 -1.67 -4.96 5.45
CA LEU A 79 -0.37 -4.58 4.85
C LEU A 79 0.63 -5.73 4.97
N VAL A 80 1.31 -6.07 3.86
CA VAL A 80 2.29 -7.17 3.83
C VAL A 80 3.68 -6.64 4.13
N PHE A 81 4.31 -7.15 5.20
CA PHE A 81 5.65 -6.75 5.61
C PHE A 81 6.70 -7.75 5.12
N ILE A 82 7.71 -7.27 4.38
CA ILE A 82 8.79 -8.10 3.83
C ILE A 82 10.17 -7.73 4.41
N PRO A 83 11.03 -8.72 4.73
CA PRO A 83 12.40 -8.47 5.14
C PRO A 83 13.26 -8.15 3.91
N ARG A 84 14.03 -7.05 3.91
CA ARG A 84 14.89 -6.70 2.75
C ARG A 84 16.28 -7.35 2.77
N VAL A 85 16.80 -7.73 3.94
CA VAL A 85 18.15 -8.30 4.09
C VAL A 85 18.24 -9.74 3.58
N LYS A 86 17.15 -10.50 3.61
CA LYS A 86 17.11 -11.91 3.22
C LYS A 86 16.24 -12.09 1.98
N LYS A 87 16.85 -12.01 0.79
CA LYS A 87 16.17 -12.01 -0.51
C LYS A 87 15.25 -13.22 -0.68
N GLU A 88 15.72 -14.41 -0.32
CA GLU A 88 14.97 -15.68 -0.43
C GLU A 88 13.71 -15.63 0.45
N LYS A 89 13.84 -15.09 1.66
CA LYS A 89 12.72 -14.91 2.58
C LYS A 89 11.73 -13.88 2.06
N ALA A 90 12.20 -12.78 1.46
CA ALA A 90 11.35 -11.76 0.85
C ALA A 90 10.51 -12.34 -0.29
N ILE A 91 11.13 -13.11 -1.18
CA ILE A 91 10.46 -13.80 -2.29
C ILE A 91 9.44 -14.79 -1.76
N ARG A 92 9.78 -15.57 -0.73
CA ARG A 92 8.84 -16.52 -0.13
C ARG A 92 7.58 -15.84 0.42
N VAL A 93 7.74 -14.77 1.20
CA VAL A 93 6.62 -14.00 1.76
C VAL A 93 5.78 -13.36 0.66
N LEU A 94 6.42 -12.84 -0.39
CA LEU A 94 5.71 -12.30 -1.55
C LEU A 94 4.87 -13.37 -2.24
N ASN A 95 5.43 -14.56 -2.49
CA ASN A 95 4.70 -15.66 -3.12
C ASN A 95 3.52 -16.12 -2.24
N GLU A 96 3.73 -16.26 -0.92
CA GLU A 96 2.66 -16.57 0.02
C GLU A 96 1.54 -15.52 -0.02
N ALA A 97 1.88 -14.23 -0.12
CA ALA A 97 0.89 -13.16 -0.24
C ALA A 97 0.12 -13.24 -1.57
N VAL A 98 0.81 -13.51 -2.69
CA VAL A 98 0.17 -13.69 -4.00
C VAL A 98 -0.81 -14.86 -3.98
N GLU A 99 -0.44 -15.99 -3.38
CA GLU A 99 -1.34 -17.15 -3.27
C GLU A 99 -2.57 -16.85 -2.40
N ARG A 100 -2.43 -16.09 -1.31
CA ARG A 100 -3.59 -15.64 -0.50
C ARG A 100 -4.54 -14.77 -1.32
N ILE A 101 -4.00 -13.79 -2.07
CA ILE A 101 -4.79 -12.87 -2.89
C ILE A 101 -5.55 -13.61 -4.00
N LYS A 102 -5.02 -14.73 -4.53
CA LYS A 102 -5.74 -15.55 -5.52
C LYS A 102 -6.93 -16.31 -4.93
N VAL A 103 -6.86 -16.69 -3.66
CA VAL A 103 -7.90 -17.47 -2.97
C VAL A 103 -9.01 -16.57 -2.41
N GLU A 104 -8.64 -15.42 -1.86
CA GLU A 104 -9.57 -14.41 -1.34
C GLU A 104 -10.19 -13.62 -2.51
N LYS A 105 -11.43 -13.96 -2.91
CA LYS A 105 -12.15 -13.29 -4.00
C LYS A 105 -12.66 -11.89 -3.65
#